data_AF-D5RM00-F1
#
_entry.id   AF-D5RM00-F1
#
_cell.length_a   1.000
_cell.length_b   1.000
_cell.length_c   1.000
_cell.angle_alpha   90.00
_cell.angle_beta   90.00
_cell.angle_gamma   90.00
#
_symmetry.space_group_name_H-M   'P 1'
#
loop_
_entity.id
_entity.type
_entity.pdbx_description
1 polymer ?
#
loop_
_entity_poly.entity_id
_entity_poly.type
_entity_poly.pdbx_seq_one_letter_code
_entity_poly.pdbx_strand_id
1 'polypeptide(L)'
;MKFVNSLDTAEERGGPMPAAALPEPRLLGRGGVITLRQSGARPISFSGRQLGAQNGYRLGTALWHELNLYETDDGRYVADIRVFTKSEGAKDQFHVHVADTLEDAIRFFETYDPRTDVVADFDLDDPELTSAELMVQAAALKYRVADAVSQYRALVGNFLNDLNGD
;
A
#
# COMPACT_ATOMS: atom_id res chain seq x y z
N MET A 1 44.75 24.70 -42.42
CA MET A 1 43.41 24.18 -42.14
C MET A 1 43.55 22.74 -41.67
N LYS A 2 43.53 22.51 -40.35
CA LYS A 2 43.65 21.19 -39.74
C LYS A 2 42.26 20.72 -39.32
N PHE A 3 41.85 19.56 -39.82
CA PHE A 3 40.66 18.85 -39.36
C PHE A 3 40.94 18.29 -37.96
N VAL A 4 40.08 18.64 -37.00
CA VAL A 4 40.03 18.04 -35.67
C VAL A 4 38.69 17.32 -35.61
N ASN A 5 38.72 15.99 -35.71
CA ASN A 5 37.57 15.14 -35.46
C ASN A 5 37.79 14.54 -34.06
N SER A 6 37.20 15.15 -33.04
CA SER A 6 37.16 14.62 -31.69
C SER A 6 36.04 13.58 -31.63
N LEU A 7 36.37 12.34 -31.94
CA LEU A 7 35.66 11.15 -31.47
C LEU A 7 36.29 10.75 -30.14
N ASP A 8 35.68 11.15 -29.04
CA ASP A 8 35.61 10.30 -27.83
C ASP A 8 34.66 10.93 -26.80
N THR A 9 34.14 10.09 -25.90
CA THR A 9 33.25 10.39 -24.76
C THR A 9 31.73 10.40 -25.04
N ALA A 10 31.16 9.20 -25.19
CA ALA A 10 29.79 8.93 -24.72
C ALA A 10 29.64 7.46 -24.31
N GLU A 11 30.43 7.03 -23.32
CA GLU A 11 30.18 5.82 -22.56
C GLU A 11 29.87 6.17 -21.09
N GLU A 12 28.99 5.37 -20.50
CA GLU A 12 28.68 5.26 -19.07
C GLU A 12 27.84 6.36 -18.40
N ARG A 13 26.51 6.24 -18.56
CA ARG A 13 25.56 6.47 -17.45
C ARG A 13 24.55 5.33 -17.35
N GLY A 14 25.06 4.10 -17.23
CA GLY A 14 24.31 2.93 -16.77
C GLY A 14 24.59 2.66 -15.30
N GLY A 15 24.29 3.63 -14.42
CA GLY A 15 24.35 3.39 -12.98
C GLY A 15 23.14 2.54 -12.56
N PRO A 16 23.31 1.49 -11.74
CA PRO A 16 22.17 0.76 -11.20
C PRO A 16 21.32 1.74 -10.37
N MET A 17 20.03 1.83 -10.70
CA MET A 17 19.08 2.57 -9.86
C MET A 17 19.16 2.03 -8.44
N PRO A 18 19.12 2.90 -7.41
CA PRO A 18 19.01 2.42 -6.04
C PRO A 18 17.69 1.64 -5.96
N ALA A 19 17.79 0.35 -5.62
CA ALA A 19 16.65 -0.42 -5.18
C ALA A 19 15.96 0.42 -4.11
N ALA A 20 14.73 0.88 -4.38
CA ALA A 20 13.89 1.45 -3.36
C ALA A 20 13.77 0.37 -2.28
N ALA A 21 14.53 0.54 -1.20
CA ALA A 21 14.50 -0.36 -0.08
C ALA A 21 13.05 -0.41 0.39
N LEU A 22 12.42 -1.58 0.24
CA LEU A 22 11.16 -1.86 0.90
C LEU A 22 11.36 -1.46 2.38
N PRO A 23 10.50 -0.61 2.97
CA PRO A 23 10.65 -0.29 4.37
C PRO A 23 10.54 -1.59 5.16
N GLU A 24 11.67 -2.05 5.71
CA GLU A 24 11.67 -3.18 6.63
C GLU A 24 10.69 -2.86 7.77
N PRO A 25 9.85 -3.82 8.19
CA PRO A 25 9.01 -3.62 9.37
C PRO A 25 9.93 -3.39 10.56
N ARG A 26 10.06 -2.12 10.98
CA ARG A 26 10.77 -1.76 12.20
C ARG A 26 9.95 -2.27 13.37
N LEU A 27 10.37 -3.41 13.93
CA LEU A 27 9.92 -3.85 15.23
C LEU A 27 10.37 -2.81 16.26
N LEU A 28 9.51 -1.83 16.55
CA LEU A 28 9.75 -0.87 17.62
C LEU A 28 9.60 -1.62 18.95
N GLY A 29 10.69 -1.66 19.72
CA GLY A 29 10.69 -2.22 21.06
C GLY A 29 9.69 -1.50 21.98
N ARG A 30 9.31 -2.16 23.09
CA ARG A 30 8.39 -1.60 24.09
C ARG A 30 8.83 -0.18 24.52
N GLY A 31 7.91 0.78 24.44
CA GLY A 31 8.05 2.12 25.02
C GLY A 31 8.39 3.26 24.03
N GLY A 32 8.36 3.02 22.72
CA GLY A 32 8.47 4.08 21.71
C GLY A 32 7.14 4.78 21.45
N VAL A 33 7.17 6.08 21.15
CA VAL A 33 6.02 6.79 20.56
C VAL A 33 5.95 6.43 19.09
N ILE A 34 4.81 5.87 18.67
CA ILE A 34 4.48 5.49 17.31
C ILE A 34 3.54 6.57 16.77
N THR A 35 3.86 7.13 15.59
CA THR A 35 3.01 8.08 14.88
C THR A 35 2.58 7.49 13.55
N LEU A 36 1.27 7.31 13.36
CA LEU A 36 0.66 6.79 12.14
C LEU A 36 0.02 7.92 11.34
N ARG A 37 0.24 7.91 10.02
CA ARG A 37 -0.44 8.81 9.09
C ARG A 37 -1.90 8.38 8.94
N GLN A 38 -2.79 9.33 8.67
CA GLN A 38 -4.20 9.05 8.38
C GLN A 38 -4.66 9.90 7.21
N SER A 39 -5.19 9.26 6.17
CA SER A 39 -5.71 9.96 4.99
C SER A 39 -6.97 10.75 5.35
N GLY A 40 -6.98 12.04 5.02
CA GLY A 40 -8.12 12.93 5.29
C GLY A 40 -8.28 13.36 6.76
N ALA A 41 -7.39 12.94 7.66
CA ALA A 41 -7.44 13.28 9.08
C ALA A 41 -6.05 13.61 9.64
N ARG A 42 -5.98 13.95 10.93
CA ARG A 42 -4.71 14.22 11.60
C ARG A 42 -3.99 12.89 11.91
N PRO A 43 -2.65 12.85 11.83
CA PRO A 43 -1.89 11.69 12.30
C PRO A 43 -2.21 11.34 13.75
N ILE A 44 -2.23 10.05 14.07
CA ILE A 44 -2.44 9.54 15.43
C ILE A 44 -1.09 9.20 16.04
N SER A 45 -0.86 9.59 17.29
CA SER A 45 0.35 9.21 18.04
C SER A 45 -0.04 8.50 19.33
N PHE A 46 0.66 7.41 19.63
CA PHE A 46 0.44 6.60 20.83
C PHE A 46 1.75 5.92 21.24
N SER A 47 1.82 5.43 22.47
CA SER A 47 2.90 4.54 22.91
C SER A 47 2.36 3.13 23.05
N GLY A 48 3.20 2.13 22.78
CA GLY A 48 2.77 0.73 22.77
C GLY A 48 3.77 -0.20 22.11
N ARG A 49 3.27 -1.35 21.66
CA ARG A 49 4.02 -2.35 20.90
C ARG A 49 3.25 -2.81 19.67
N GLN A 50 3.97 -3.23 18.64
CA GLN A 50 3.37 -3.90 17.49
C GLN A 50 3.08 -5.37 17.83
N LEU A 51 1.87 -5.81 17.56
CA LEU A 51 1.44 -7.21 17.69
C LEU A 51 1.65 -7.99 16.40
N GLY A 52 1.44 -7.35 15.25
CA GLY A 52 1.62 -8.00 13.96
C GLY A 52 1.85 -6.99 12.83
N ALA A 53 2.51 -7.46 11.79
CA ALA A 53 2.68 -6.76 10.52
C ALA A 53 2.59 -7.78 9.37
N GLN A 54 1.90 -7.44 8.30
CA GLN A 54 1.93 -8.25 7.08
C GLN A 54 1.88 -7.37 5.84
N ASN A 55 2.70 -7.72 4.85
CA ASN A 55 2.84 -6.98 3.60
C ASN A 55 2.32 -7.80 2.42
N GLY A 56 1.36 -7.23 1.68
CA GLY A 56 0.75 -7.86 0.51
C GLY A 56 1.51 -7.66 -0.80
N TYR A 57 2.69 -7.03 -0.79
CA TYR A 57 3.45 -6.74 -2.01
C TYR A 57 3.78 -8.00 -2.80
N ARG A 58 3.55 -7.92 -4.13
CA ARG A 58 3.98 -8.94 -5.08
C ARG A 58 4.61 -8.27 -6.29
N LEU A 59 5.53 -8.98 -6.94
CA LEU A 59 6.15 -8.45 -8.16
C LEU A 59 5.07 -8.24 -9.24
N GLY A 60 5.04 -7.05 -9.82
CA GLY A 60 4.09 -6.68 -10.87
C GLY A 60 2.74 -6.16 -10.40
N THR A 61 2.44 -6.11 -9.09
CA THR A 61 1.19 -5.48 -8.63
C THR A 61 1.27 -3.96 -8.74
N ALA A 62 0.17 -3.37 -9.23
CA ALA A 62 0.00 -1.93 -9.32
C ALA A 62 -0.45 -1.31 -7.99
N LEU A 63 -1.14 -2.09 -7.16
CA LEU A 63 -1.66 -1.71 -5.85
C LEU A 63 -1.43 -2.85 -4.87
N TRP A 64 -1.10 -2.53 -3.62
CA TRP A 64 -0.99 -3.53 -2.54
C TRP A 64 -1.33 -2.92 -1.19
N HIS A 65 -1.60 -3.79 -0.23
CA HIS A 65 -1.97 -3.44 1.14
C HIS A 65 -0.90 -3.88 2.14
N GLU A 66 -0.74 -3.13 3.22
CA GLU A 66 -0.02 -3.54 4.43
C GLU A 66 -0.96 -3.45 5.63
N LEU A 67 -0.95 -4.49 6.47
CA LEU A 67 -1.73 -4.57 7.70
C LEU A 67 -0.78 -4.46 8.90
N ASN A 68 -1.11 -3.60 9.86
CA ASN A 68 -0.36 -3.48 11.10
C ASN A 68 -1.34 -3.42 12.28
N LEU A 69 -1.05 -4.18 13.32
CA LEU A 69 -1.82 -4.16 14.57
C LEU A 69 -0.89 -3.83 15.73
N TYR A 70 -1.35 -2.93 16.60
CA TYR A 70 -0.61 -2.48 17.77
C TYR A 70 -1.48 -2.62 19.03
N GLU A 71 -0.82 -2.92 20.14
CA GLU A 71 -1.37 -2.79 21.49
C GLU A 71 -0.73 -1.57 22.13
N THR A 72 -1.57 -0.63 22.59
CA THR A 72 -1.13 0.60 23.25
C THR A 72 -0.82 0.35 24.72
N ASP A 73 -0.02 1.23 25.33
CA ASP A 73 0.29 1.14 26.76
C ASP A 73 -0.93 1.37 27.68
N ASP A 74 -2.02 1.96 27.15
CA ASP A 74 -3.28 2.13 27.86
C ASP A 74 -4.27 0.96 27.68
N GLY A 75 -3.84 -0.11 27.01
CA GLY A 75 -4.61 -1.35 26.83
C GLY A 75 -5.59 -1.34 25.65
N ARG A 76 -5.62 -0.27 24.85
CA ARG A 76 -6.37 -0.21 23.59
C ARG A 76 -5.57 -0.79 22.42
N TYR A 77 -6.24 -0.98 21.29
CA TYR A 77 -5.67 -1.49 20.06
C TYR A 77 -5.70 -0.46 18.95
N VAL A 78 -4.68 -0.46 18.10
CA VAL A 78 -4.64 0.37 16.89
C VAL A 78 -4.44 -0.54 15.69
N ALA A 79 -5.38 -0.52 14.76
CA ALA A 79 -5.31 -1.22 13.48
C ALA A 79 -5.01 -0.21 12.36
N ASP A 80 -4.08 -0.56 11.48
CA ASP A 80 -3.59 0.30 10.40
C ASP A 80 -3.55 -0.49 9.09
N ILE A 81 -4.29 0.01 8.10
CA ILE A 81 -4.29 -0.48 6.72
C ILE A 81 -3.65 0.59 5.85
N ARG A 82 -2.53 0.25 5.23
CA ARG A 82 -1.85 1.12 4.27
C ARG A 82 -2.09 0.61 2.87
N VAL A 83 -2.45 1.50 1.98
CA VAL A 83 -2.66 1.21 0.57
C VAL A 83 -1.58 1.93 -0.20
N PHE A 84 -0.78 1.19 -0.93
CA PHE A 84 0.27 1.73 -1.78
C PHE A 84 -0.07 1.48 -3.24
N THR A 85 0.36 2.41 -4.09
CA THR A 85 0.09 2.34 -5.53
C THR A 85 1.30 2.78 -6.35
N LYS A 86 1.49 2.13 -7.50
CA LYS A 86 2.49 2.53 -8.52
C LYS A 86 1.88 3.43 -9.59
N SER A 87 0.57 3.66 -9.57
CA SER A 87 -0.09 4.49 -10.57
C SER A 87 0.40 5.93 -10.47
N GLU A 88 0.77 6.51 -11.60
CA GLU A 88 1.24 7.89 -11.68
C GLU A 88 0.15 8.85 -11.17
N GLY A 89 0.53 9.82 -10.33
CA GLY A 89 -0.38 10.80 -9.74
C GLY A 89 -1.31 10.27 -8.64
N ALA A 90 -1.41 8.95 -8.45
CA ALA A 90 -2.16 8.37 -7.34
C ALA A 90 -1.39 8.54 -6.02
N LYS A 91 -2.14 8.67 -4.93
CA LYS A 91 -1.58 8.86 -3.58
C LYS A 91 -1.83 7.63 -2.74
N ASP A 92 -0.82 7.25 -1.96
CA ASP A 92 -0.98 6.24 -0.92
C ASP A 92 -2.09 6.65 0.06
N GLN A 93 -2.82 5.65 0.55
CA GLN A 93 -3.87 5.84 1.54
C GLN A 93 -3.51 5.18 2.86
N PHE A 94 -3.88 5.83 3.97
CA PHE A 94 -3.57 5.36 5.32
C PHE A 94 -4.86 5.37 6.13
N HIS A 95 -5.34 4.19 6.49
CA HIS A 95 -6.57 4.01 7.24
C HIS A 95 -6.25 3.47 8.62
N VAL A 96 -6.54 4.27 9.64
CA VAL A 96 -6.24 3.94 11.03
C VAL A 96 -7.53 3.85 11.82
N HIS A 97 -7.66 2.80 12.62
CA HIS A 97 -8.76 2.57 13.53
C HIS A 97 -8.23 2.32 14.94
N VAL A 98 -8.76 3.05 15.92
CA VAL A 98 -8.48 2.83 17.35
C VAL A 98 -9.68 2.09 17.94
N ALA A 99 -9.43 0.97 18.59
CA ALA A 99 -10.44 0.07 19.12
C ALA A 99 -10.15 -0.25 20.60
N ASP A 100 -11.20 -0.43 21.39
CA ASP A 100 -11.08 -0.78 22.81
C ASP A 100 -10.78 -2.28 23.01
N THR A 101 -11.09 -3.12 22.02
CA THR A 101 -10.88 -4.56 22.07
C THR A 101 -10.10 -5.06 20.86
N LEU A 102 -9.39 -6.18 21.04
CA LEU A 102 -8.70 -6.87 19.95
C LEU A 102 -9.70 -7.32 18.87
N GLU A 103 -10.89 -7.77 19.26
CA GLU A 103 -11.93 -8.22 18.33
C GLU A 103 -12.39 -7.09 17.41
N ASP A 104 -12.60 -5.87 17.94
CA ASP A 104 -12.98 -4.72 17.13
C ASP A 104 -11.86 -4.31 16.16
N ALA A 105 -10.60 -4.39 16.60
CA ALA A 105 -9.45 -4.14 15.75
C ALA A 105 -9.32 -5.18 14.62
N ILE A 106 -9.60 -6.46 14.90
CA ILE A 106 -9.63 -7.53 13.88
C ILE A 106 -10.78 -7.29 12.89
N ARG A 107 -11.96 -6.95 13.39
CA ARG A 107 -13.14 -6.67 12.58
C ARG A 107 -12.91 -5.54 11.59
N PHE A 108 -12.10 -4.54 11.94
CA PHE A 108 -11.69 -3.49 11.00
C PHE A 108 -10.99 -4.06 9.76
N PHE A 109 -10.08 -5.03 9.92
CA PHE A 109 -9.41 -5.67 8.78
C PHE A 109 -10.39 -6.51 7.95
N GLU A 110 -11.28 -7.25 8.59
CA GLU A 110 -12.23 -8.15 7.92
C GLU A 110 -13.32 -7.40 7.13
N THR A 111 -13.74 -6.24 7.63
CA THR A 111 -14.84 -5.46 7.04
C THR A 111 -14.36 -4.39 6.05
N TYR A 112 -13.05 -4.18 5.96
CA TYR A 112 -12.46 -3.26 5.00
C TYR A 112 -12.79 -3.66 3.55
N ASP A 113 -13.16 -2.66 2.73
CA ASP A 113 -13.52 -2.87 1.34
C ASP A 113 -12.39 -2.42 0.39
N PRO A 114 -11.53 -3.34 -0.08
CA PRO A 114 -10.40 -2.97 -0.96
C PRO A 114 -10.85 -2.51 -2.36
N ARG A 115 -12.14 -2.61 -2.69
CA ARG A 115 -12.68 -2.13 -3.98
C ARG A 115 -12.60 -0.61 -4.09
N THR A 116 -12.67 0.12 -2.98
CA THR A 116 -12.61 1.60 -2.96
C THR A 116 -11.22 2.14 -3.23
N ASP A 117 -10.20 1.28 -3.18
CA ASP A 117 -8.80 1.66 -3.37
C ASP A 117 -8.38 1.65 -4.83
N VAL A 118 -9.16 0.98 -5.69
CA VAL A 118 -8.85 0.85 -7.11
C VAL A 118 -9.34 2.08 -7.85
N VAL A 119 -8.39 2.84 -8.41
CA VAL A 119 -8.67 4.05 -9.19
C VAL A 119 -8.77 3.71 -10.67
N ALA A 120 -9.78 4.28 -11.33
CA ALA A 120 -9.87 4.25 -12.79
C ALA A 120 -8.72 5.06 -13.41
N ASP A 121 -8.07 4.49 -14.41
CA ASP A 121 -6.91 5.05 -15.12
C ASP A 121 -7.29 5.64 -16.48
N PHE A 122 -8.56 6.00 -16.64
CA PHE A 122 -9.10 6.63 -17.83
C PHE A 122 -10.06 7.75 -17.45
N ASP A 123 -10.11 8.78 -18.27
CA ASP A 123 -11.06 9.87 -18.13
C ASP A 123 -12.39 9.47 -18.76
N LEU A 124 -13.48 9.54 -17.98
CA LEU A 124 -14.82 9.23 -18.46
C LEU A 124 -15.38 10.34 -19.36
N ASP A 125 -14.85 11.56 -19.22
CA ASP A 125 -15.29 12.73 -19.96
C ASP A 125 -14.48 12.94 -21.26
N ASP A 126 -13.54 12.04 -21.57
CA ASP A 126 -12.75 12.09 -22.80
C ASP A 126 -13.66 11.82 -24.04
N PRO A 127 -13.88 12.82 -24.90
CA PRO A 127 -14.75 12.67 -26.07
C PRO A 127 -14.12 11.80 -27.17
N GLU A 128 -12.82 11.48 -27.09
CA GLU A 128 -12.13 10.63 -28.06
C GLU A 128 -12.31 9.13 -27.75
N LEU A 129 -12.82 8.79 -26.55
CA LEU A 129 -12.97 7.41 -26.12
C LEU A 129 -14.12 6.72 -26.88
N THR A 130 -13.78 5.74 -27.73
CA THR A 130 -14.79 4.96 -28.45
C THR A 130 -15.50 3.98 -27.51
N SER A 131 -16.70 3.52 -27.90
CA SER A 131 -17.43 2.51 -27.13
C SER A 131 -16.64 1.20 -26.94
N ALA A 132 -15.82 0.82 -27.92
CA ALA A 132 -14.99 -0.38 -27.82
C ALA A 132 -13.86 -0.19 -26.78
N GLU A 133 -13.21 0.97 -26.79
CA GLU A 133 -12.18 1.30 -25.81
C GLU A 133 -12.76 1.40 -24.40
N LEU A 134 -13.93 2.03 -24.23
CA LEU A 134 -14.62 2.08 -22.94
C LEU A 134 -14.91 0.68 -22.39
N MET A 135 -15.34 -0.26 -23.23
CA MET A 135 -15.56 -1.65 -22.82
C MET A 135 -14.27 -2.33 -22.37
N VAL A 136 -13.16 -2.11 -23.08
CA VAL A 136 -11.84 -2.63 -22.69
C VAL A 136 -11.39 -2.06 -21.36
N GLN A 137 -11.52 -0.74 -21.17
CA GLN A 137 -11.15 -0.05 -19.93
C GLN A 137 -12.02 -0.51 -18.75
N ALA A 138 -13.33 -0.67 -18.95
CA ALA A 138 -14.23 -1.21 -17.94
C ALA A 138 -13.88 -2.66 -17.57
N ALA A 139 -13.51 -3.50 -18.55
CA ALA A 139 -13.06 -4.86 -18.29
C ALA A 139 -11.74 -4.89 -17.49
N ALA A 140 -10.78 -4.03 -17.84
CA ALA A 140 -9.51 -3.88 -17.13
C ALA A 140 -9.72 -3.39 -15.68
N LEU A 141 -10.60 -2.41 -15.46
CA LEU A 141 -10.98 -1.96 -14.13
C LEU A 141 -11.62 -3.08 -13.31
N LYS A 142 -12.58 -3.82 -13.89
CA LYS A 142 -13.22 -4.96 -13.23
C LYS A 142 -12.21 -6.03 -12.81
N TYR A 143 -11.23 -6.31 -13.67
CA TYR A 143 -10.14 -7.23 -13.35
C TYR A 143 -9.31 -6.74 -12.15
N ARG A 144 -8.86 -5.47 -12.16
CA ARG A 144 -8.09 -4.89 -11.05
C ARG A 144 -8.86 -4.89 -9.73
N VAL A 145 -10.16 -4.61 -9.76
CA VAL A 145 -11.04 -4.69 -8.59
C VAL A 145 -11.10 -6.13 -8.04
N ALA A 146 -11.28 -7.13 -8.91
CA ALA A 146 -11.30 -8.52 -8.50
C ALA A 146 -9.95 -8.98 -7.93
N ASP A 147 -8.84 -8.56 -8.54
CA ASP A 147 -7.48 -8.86 -8.09
C ASP A 147 -7.19 -8.24 -6.72
N ALA A 148 -7.49 -6.94 -6.51
CA ALA A 148 -7.34 -6.26 -5.23
C ALA A 148 -8.13 -6.96 -4.10
N VAL A 149 -9.38 -7.35 -4.37
CA VAL A 149 -10.20 -8.10 -3.41
C VAL A 149 -9.58 -9.46 -3.08
N SER A 150 -9.10 -10.20 -4.10
CA SER A 150 -8.49 -11.50 -3.90
C SER A 150 -7.19 -11.41 -3.09
N GLN A 151 -6.34 -10.45 -3.42
CA GLN A 151 -5.07 -10.23 -2.74
C GLN A 151 -5.27 -9.80 -1.28
N TYR A 152 -6.18 -8.84 -1.04
CA TYR A 152 -6.48 -8.37 0.31
C TYR A 152 -7.02 -9.50 1.20
N ARG A 153 -7.93 -10.34 0.69
CA ARG A 153 -8.47 -11.48 1.46
C ARG A 153 -7.39 -12.50 1.80
N ALA A 154 -6.49 -12.80 0.87
CA ALA A 154 -5.35 -13.67 1.15
C ALA A 154 -4.41 -13.06 2.20
N LEU A 155 -4.17 -11.75 2.11
CA LEU A 155 -3.36 -11.01 3.08
C LEU A 155 -3.95 -11.06 4.49
N VAL A 156 -5.25 -10.78 4.64
CA VAL A 156 -5.95 -10.88 5.92
C VAL A 156 -5.89 -12.30 6.47
N GLY A 157 -6.13 -13.31 5.63
CA GLY A 157 -6.03 -14.72 6.04
C GLY A 157 -4.66 -15.08 6.60
N ASN A 158 -3.59 -14.67 5.91
CA ASN A 158 -2.22 -14.89 6.37
C ASN A 158 -1.94 -14.11 7.67
N PHE A 159 -2.33 -12.84 7.72
CA PHE A 159 -2.12 -11.98 8.90
C PHE A 159 -2.80 -12.55 10.16
N LEU A 160 -4.04 -13.01 10.05
CA LEU A 160 -4.77 -13.62 11.17
C LEU A 160 -4.18 -14.97 11.57
N ASN A 161 -3.68 -15.75 10.60
CA ASN A 161 -2.98 -16.99 10.90
C ASN A 161 -1.69 -16.72 11.71
N ASP A 162 -0.91 -15.72 11.31
CA ASP A 162 0.34 -15.35 11.98
C ASP A 162 0.08 -14.84 13.40
N LEU A 163 -0.97 -14.03 13.61
CA LEU A 163 -1.37 -13.55 14.94
C LEU A 163 -1.80 -14.65 15.92
N ASN A 164 -2.27 -15.80 15.42
CA ASN A 164 -2.65 -16.94 16.25
C ASN A 164 -1.49 -17.94 16.48
N GLY A 165 -0.40 -17.79 15.72
CA GLY A 165 0.75 -18.72 15.73
C GLY A 165 1.88 -18.34 16.68
N ASP A 166 1.86 -17.12 17.22
CA ASP A 166 2.78 -16.59 18.25
C ASP A 166 2.17 -16.71 19.66
#